data_AF-I0GRF8-F1
#
_entry.id   AF-I0GRF8-F1
#
_cell.length_a   1.000
_cell.length_b   1.000
_cell.length_c   1.000
_cell.angle_alpha   90.00
_cell.angle_beta   90.00
_cell.angle_gamma   90.00
#
_symmetry.space_group_name_H-M   'P 1'
#
loop_
_entity.id
_entity.type
_entity.pdbx_description
1 polymer ?
#
loop_
_entity_poly.entity_id
_entity_poly.type
_entity_poly.pdbx_seq_one_letter_code
_entity_poly.pdbx_strand_id
1 'polypeptide(L)' 'MDIEEIKHMLFHALTEESLEAKLDEAKSQQEVYRILQELDYFTLTMEEFQQGIEAMQKEHE' A
#
# COMPACT_ATOMS: atom_id res chain seq x y z
N MET A 1 4.88 8.96 9.26
CA MET A 1 5.97 7.96 9.40
C MET A 1 7.13 8.34 8.50
N ASP A 2 8.33 7.78 8.71
CA ASP A 2 9.43 7.92 7.75
C ASP A 2 9.11 7.15 6.45
N ILE A 3 9.63 7.60 5.31
CA ILE A 3 9.31 7.00 4.00
C ILE A 3 9.72 5.53 3.91
N GLU A 4 10.80 5.13 4.59
CA GLU A 4 11.24 3.73 4.67
C GLU A 4 10.22 2.88 5.43
N GLU A 5 9.68 3.38 6.55
CA GLU A 5 8.66 2.67 7.32
C GLU A 5 7.34 2.55 6.53
N ILE A 6 6.95 3.62 5.84
CA ILE A 6 5.78 3.63 4.95
C ILE A 6 5.94 2.57 3.87
N LYS A 7 7.08 2.54 3.19
CA LYS A 7 7.38 1.53 2.15
C LYS A 7 7.38 0.12 2.70
N HIS A 8 7.98 -0.11 3.86
CA HIS A 8 7.98 -1.42 4.52
C HIS A 8 6.56 -1.90 4.83
N MET A 9 5.72 -1.03 5.38
CA MET A 9 4.31 -1.35 5.67
C MET A 9 3.52 -1.59 4.39
N LEU A 10 3.67 -0.73 3.38
CA LEU A 10 3.01 -0.91 2.07
C LEU A 10 3.42 -2.22 1.42
N PHE A 11 4.72 -2.53 1.40
CA PHE A 11 5.21 -3.76 0.82
C PHE A 11 4.60 -4.97 1.52
N HIS A 12 4.63 -4.99 2.86
CA HIS A 12 4.02 -6.07 3.63
C HIS A 12 2.52 -6.23 3.30
N ALA A 13 1.77 -5.13 3.35
CA ALA A 13 0.33 -5.12 3.12
C ALA A 13 -0.06 -5.48 1.67
N LEU A 14 0.73 -5.06 0.69
CA LEU A 14 0.52 -5.38 -0.73
C LEU A 14 0.89 -6.83 -1.08
N THR A 15 1.78 -7.45 -0.29
CA THR A 15 2.20 -8.86 -0.46
C THR A 15 1.44 -9.83 0.42
N GLU A 16 0.42 -9.35 1.14
CA GLU A 16 -0.37 -10.22 2.02
C GLU A 16 -1.28 -11.13 1.19
N GLU A 17 -1.10 -12.46 1.34
CA GLU A 17 -1.89 -13.47 0.62
C GLU A 17 -3.40 -13.30 0.87
N SER A 18 -3.78 -12.81 2.05
CA SER A 18 -5.16 -12.52 2.43
C SER A 18 -5.85 -11.51 1.51
N LEU A 19 -5.07 -10.59 0.92
CA LEU A 19 -5.57 -9.51 0.08
C LEU A 19 -5.23 -9.68 -1.40
N GLU A 20 -4.36 -10.64 -1.76
CA GLU A 20 -3.87 -10.85 -3.13
C GLU A 20 -5.01 -10.86 -4.15
N ALA A 21 -6.08 -11.63 -3.92
CA ALA A 21 -7.23 -11.70 -4.81
C ALA A 21 -7.96 -10.35 -4.97
N LYS A 22 -8.12 -9.59 -3.87
CA LYS A 22 -8.77 -8.28 -3.90
C LYS A 22 -7.90 -7.23 -4.60
N LEU A 23 -6.59 -7.29 -4.36
CA LEU A 23 -5.61 -6.39 -4.95
C LEU A 23 -5.48 -6.62 -6.46
N ASP A 24 -5.57 -7.87 -6.92
CA ASP A 24 -5.61 -8.20 -8.36
C ASP A 24 -6.84 -7.63 -9.07
N GLU A 25 -8.00 -7.61 -8.38
CA GLU A 25 -9.22 -7.00 -8.91
C GLU A 25 -9.22 -5.46 -8.87
N ALA A 26 -8.35 -4.85 -8.07
CA ALA A 26 -8.31 -3.40 -7.87
C ALA A 26 -7.83 -2.67 -9.13
N LYS A 27 -8.63 -1.71 -9.64
CA LYS A 27 -8.34 -0.98 -10.87
C LYS A 27 -7.76 0.42 -10.63
N SER A 28 -7.64 0.81 -9.37
CA SER A 28 -7.25 2.17 -8.99
C SER A 28 -6.54 2.18 -7.64
N GLN A 29 -5.61 3.12 -7.48
CA GLN A 29 -4.90 3.35 -6.21
C GLN A 29 -5.85 3.57 -5.03
N GLN A 30 -7.01 4.20 -5.26
CA GLN A 30 -8.04 4.36 -4.22
C GLN A 30 -8.67 3.03 -3.78
N GLU A 31 -8.85 2.08 -4.69
CA GLU A 31 -9.38 0.75 -4.35
C GLU A 31 -8.34 -0.05 -3.58
N VAL A 32 -7.09 -0.03 -4.05
CA VAL A 32 -5.95 -0.62 -3.33
C VAL A 32 -5.91 -0.09 -1.90
N TYR A 33 -5.92 1.24 -1.72
CA TYR A 33 -5.91 1.85 -0.39
C TYR A 33 -7.06 1.36 0.50
N ARG A 34 -8.30 1.28 -0.02
CA ARG A 34 -9.44 0.77 0.75
C ARG A 34 -9.30 -0.69 1.15
N ILE A 35 -8.71 -1.52 0.28
CA ILE A 35 -8.44 -2.93 0.57
C ILE A 35 -7.39 -3.04 1.66
N LEU A 36 -6.31 -2.26 1.57
CA LEU A 36 -5.27 -2.24 2.60
C LEU A 36 -5.81 -1.74 3.95
N GLN A 37 -6.78 -0.81 3.95
CA GLN A 37 -7.47 -0.36 5.17
C GLN A 37 -8.29 -1.45 5.87
N GLU A 38 -8.55 -2.60 5.24
CA GLU A 38 -9.19 -3.74 5.91
C GLU A 38 -8.25 -4.43 6.92
N LEU A 39 -6.94 -4.16 6.85
CA LEU A 39 -5.95 -4.69 7.76
C LEU A 39 -5.91 -3.88 9.05
N ASP A 40 -6.08 -4.55 10.20
CA ASP A 40 -6.04 -3.92 11.53
C ASP A 40 -4.74 -3.17 11.82
N TYR A 41 -3.62 -3.56 11.20
CA TYR A 41 -2.32 -2.92 11.39
C TYR A 41 -2.02 -1.81 10.37
N PHE A 42 -2.85 -1.64 9.34
CA PHE A 42 -2.62 -0.65 8.30
C PHE A 42 -3.11 0.72 8.77
N THR A 43 -2.17 1.55 9.21
CA THR A 43 -2.44 2.86 9.79
C THR A 43 -2.08 4.03 8.86
N LEU A 44 -1.62 3.74 7.64
CA LEU A 44 -1.21 4.79 6.71
C LEU A 44 -2.41 5.62 6.28
N THR A 45 -2.20 6.94 6.27
CA THR A 45 -3.14 7.86 5.65
C THR A 45 -3.04 7.79 4.13
N MET A 46 -4.04 8.33 3.42
CA MET A 46 -4.00 8.43 1.95
C MET A 46 -2.76 9.18 1.46
N GLU A 47 -2.34 10.23 2.17
CA GLU A 47 -1.15 11.00 1.81
C GLU A 47 0.12 10.15 1.95
N GLU A 48 0.29 9.44 3.07
CA GLU A 48 1.43 8.54 3.29
C GLU A 48 1.44 7.37 2.31
N PHE A 49 0.27 6.78 2.02
CA PHE A 49 0.11 5.76 1.00
C PHE A 49 0.59 6.28 -0.37
N GLN A 50 0.14 7.46 -0.79
CA GLN A 50 0.57 8.05 -2.07
C GLN A 50 2.07 8.33 -2.10
N GLN A 51 2.63 8.88 -1.03
CA GLN A 51 4.07 9.11 -0.92
C GLN A 51 4.87 7.81 -1.03
N GLY A 52 4.42 6.74 -0.35
CA GLY A 52 5.07 5.44 -0.41
C GLY A 52 4.99 4.79 -1.78
N ILE A 53 3.82 4.83 -2.44
CA ILE A 53 3.66 4.34 -3.82
C ILE A 53 4.57 5.10 -4.79
N GLU A 54 4.61 6.43 -4.70
CA GLU A 54 5.47 7.24 -5.57
C GLU A 54 6.97 6.94 -5.32
N ALA A 55 7.36 6.76 -4.06
CA ALA A 55 8.73 6.38 -3.71
C ALA A 55 9.11 4.99 -4.22
N MET A 56 8.19 4.01 -4.16
CA MET A 56 8.40 2.67 -4.72
C MET A 56 8.49 2.69 -6.25
N GLN A 57 7.70 3.54 -6.92
CA GLN A 57 7.76 3.70 -8.38
C GLN A 57 9.09 4.33 -8.81
N LYS A 58 9.58 5.35 -8.09
CA LYS A 58 10.87 6.01 -8.37
C LYS A 58 12.09 5.12 -8.20
N GLU A 59 12.04 4.12 -7.31
CA GLU A 59 13.14 3.16 -7.15
C GLU A 59 13.18 2.09 -8.24
N HIS A 60 12.11 1.96 -9.03
CA HIS A 60 11.99 0.96 -10.09
C HIS A 60 12.39 1.51 -11.49
N GLU A 61 12.78 2.79 -11.58
CA GLU A 61 13.42 3.44 -12.74
C GLU A 61 14.96 3.36 -12.66
#